data_AF-A0A2D6W3Z6-F1
#
_entry.id   AF-A0A2D6W3Z6-F1
#
_cell.length_a   1.000
_cell.length_b   1.000
_cell.length_c   1.000
_cell.angle_alpha   90.00
_cell.angle_beta   90.00
_cell.angle_gamma   90.00
#
_symmetry.space_group_name_H-M   'P 1'
#
loop_
_entity.id
_entity.type
_entity.pdbx_description
1 polymer ?
#
loop_
_entity_poly.entity_id
_entity_poly.type
_entity_poly.pdbx_seq_one_letter_code
_entity_poly.pdbx_strand_id
1 'polypeptide(L)'
;MPRKTRNFFNKRGVSPLIATVLLISFAIALGAVVMNWGRNLDISKPGDECASVAIKIRETANYQVCYSGSGKNSYINSIIDNVGNIDIDGMGIWIVGEKGTKLLDFNEFSIKKNTLLDIKEKSVGYDFDEYGSIKHVQFIPKVKIEDSIEICPKNSVKADKIAIC
;
A
#
# COMPACT_ATOMS: atom_id res chain seq x y z
N MET A 1 16.17 60.64 34.93
CA MET A 1 17.14 59.55 34.70
C MET A 1 16.67 58.30 35.44
N PRO A 2 16.21 57.23 34.76
CA PRO A 2 15.91 55.96 35.42
C PRO A 2 17.13 55.02 35.37
N ARG A 3 17.54 54.48 36.52
CA ARG A 3 18.56 53.43 36.65
C ARG A 3 18.00 52.10 36.16
N LYS A 4 18.63 51.52 35.13
CA LYS A 4 18.31 50.20 34.57
C LYS A 4 19.04 49.12 35.37
N THR A 5 18.33 48.41 36.24
CA THR A 5 18.82 47.21 36.93
C THR A 5 18.97 46.06 35.93
N ARG A 6 20.19 45.54 35.76
CA ARG A 6 20.47 44.33 34.98
C ARG A 6 20.27 43.11 35.88
N ASN A 7 19.17 42.37 35.69
CA ASN A 7 19.03 41.02 36.25
C ASN A 7 19.98 40.08 35.51
N PHE A 8 21.08 39.70 36.16
CA PHE A 8 21.92 38.59 35.73
C PHE A 8 21.17 37.28 36.06
N PHE A 9 20.59 36.65 35.03
CA PHE A 9 20.05 35.29 35.17
C PHE A 9 21.20 34.35 35.51
N ASN A 10 21.15 33.81 36.72
CA ASN A 10 22.06 32.80 37.24
C ASN A 10 21.84 31.50 36.44
N LYS A 11 22.65 31.25 35.40
CA LYS A 11 22.57 30.04 34.58
C LYS A 11 23.05 28.84 35.39
N ARG A 12 22.13 28.16 36.07
CA ARG A 12 22.40 26.84 36.68
C ARG A 12 22.60 25.84 35.54
N GLY A 13 23.86 25.57 35.19
CA GLY A 13 24.21 24.51 34.26
C GLY A 13 23.70 23.18 34.82
N VAL A 14 22.91 22.45 34.03
CA VAL A 14 22.58 21.06 34.34
C VAL A 14 23.91 20.31 34.47
N SER A 15 24.11 19.60 35.58
CA SER A 15 25.36 18.85 35.81
C SER A 15 25.66 17.99 34.58
N PRO A 16 26.89 18.07 34.01
CA PRO A 16 27.25 17.33 32.80
C PRO A 16 26.93 15.83 32.87
N LEU A 17 26.97 15.26 34.08
CA LEU A 17 26.67 13.85 34.34
C LEU A 17 25.18 13.52 34.19
N ILE A 18 24.29 14.45 34.54
CA ILE A 18 22.83 14.26 34.39
C ILE A 18 22.44 14.32 32.91
N ALA A 19 23.07 15.22 32.15
CA ALA A 19 22.81 15.36 30.72
C ALA A 19 23.17 14.07 29.95
N THR A 20 24.29 13.43 30.28
CA THR A 20 24.70 12.17 29.63
C THR A 20 23.75 11.01 29.94
N VAL A 21 23.26 10.90 31.17
CA VAL A 21 22.32 9.84 31.55
C VAL A 21 20.98 10.01 30.84
N LEU A 22 20.49 11.25 30.72
CA LEU A 22 19.25 11.55 29.98
C LEU A 22 19.37 11.24 28.48
N LEU A 23 20.51 11.51 27.86
CA LEU A 23 20.71 11.22 26.44
C LEU A 23 20.77 9.71 26.17
N ILE A 24 21.46 8.95 27.03
CA ILE A 24 21.56 7.49 26.88
C ILE A 24 20.19 6.84 27.09
N SER A 25 19.43 7.24 28.12
CA SER A 25 18.10 6.66 28.37
C SER A 25 17.10 6.95 27.25
N PHE A 26 17.15 8.16 26.69
CA PHE A 26 16.33 8.52 25.53
C PHE A 26 16.68 7.69 24.29
N ALA A 27 17.97 7.48 24.01
CA ALA A 27 18.41 6.65 22.90
C ALA A 27 17.94 5.19 23.04
N ILE A 28 18.00 4.62 24.24
CA ILE A 28 17.51 3.26 24.52
C ILE A 28 15.99 3.19 24.34
N ALA A 29 15.25 4.19 24.84
CA ALA A 29 13.80 4.24 24.69
C ALA A 29 13.38 4.31 23.20
N LEU A 30 14.04 5.15 22.40
CA LEU A 30 13.81 5.20 20.96
C LEU A 30 14.16 3.87 20.27
N GLY A 31 15.27 3.24 20.64
CA GLY A 31 15.66 1.93 20.11
C GLY A 31 14.58 0.86 20.36
N ALA A 32 14.03 0.82 21.58
CA ALA A 32 12.94 -0.10 21.92
C ALA A 32 11.67 0.17 21.10
N VAL A 33 11.31 1.43 20.90
CA VAL A 33 10.14 1.81 20.07
C VAL A 33 10.34 1.36 18.62
N VAL A 34 11.52 1.62 18.02
CA VAL A 34 11.82 1.22 16.64
C VAL A 34 11.80 -0.30 16.48
N MET A 35 12.40 -1.04 17.42
CA MET A 35 12.37 -2.51 17.39
C MET A 35 10.94 -3.07 17.56
N ASN A 36 10.12 -2.46 18.42
CA ASN A 36 8.73 -2.87 18.61
C ASN A 36 7.86 -2.56 17.38
N TRP A 37 8.13 -1.46 16.67
CA TRP A 37 7.49 -1.16 15.39
C TRP A 37 7.93 -2.15 14.32
N GLY A 38 9.22 -2.50 14.25
CA GLY A 38 9.75 -3.48 13.30
C GLY A 38 9.10 -4.86 13.44
N ARG A 39 8.86 -5.33 14.67
CA ARG A 39 8.22 -6.64 14.91
C ARG A 39 6.72 -6.68 14.57
N ASN A 40 6.03 -5.54 14.51
CA ASN A 40 4.65 -5.47 14.02
C ASN A 40 4.56 -5.43 12.49
N LEU A 41 5.68 -5.21 11.79
CA LEU A 41 5.75 -5.28 10.32
C LEU A 41 6.08 -6.71 9.83
N ASP A 42 6.58 -7.58 10.70
CA ASP A 42 6.63 -9.02 10.45
C ASP A 42 5.23 -9.61 10.56
N ILE A 43 4.43 -9.36 9.51
CA ILE A 43 3.16 -10.02 9.18
C ILE A 43 3.44 -11.47 8.79
N SER A 44 4.05 -12.23 9.69
CA SER A 44 4.30 -13.66 9.54
C SER A 44 3.87 -14.31 10.84
N LYS A 45 2.62 -14.05 11.24
CA LYS A 45 1.99 -14.83 12.31
C LYS A 45 1.78 -16.25 11.75
N PRO A 46 2.03 -17.31 12.53
CA PRO A 46 1.54 -18.64 12.16
C PRO A 46 0.01 -18.56 12.08
N GLY A 47 -0.56 -18.70 10.88
CA GLY A 47 -1.96 -18.37 10.57
C GLY A 47 -2.16 -17.18 9.63
N ASP A 48 -1.11 -16.72 8.94
CA ASP A 48 -1.22 -15.70 7.89
C ASP A 48 -2.08 -16.26 6.73
N GLU A 49 -3.39 -16.02 6.76
CA GLU A 49 -4.34 -16.46 5.71
C GLU A 49 -3.93 -15.92 4.34
N CYS A 50 -3.26 -14.77 4.33
CA CYS A 50 -2.62 -14.22 3.15
C CYS A 50 -1.54 -15.16 2.56
N ALA A 51 -0.88 -16.03 3.32
CA ALA A 51 0.14 -16.95 2.80
C ALA A 51 -0.40 -17.93 1.75
N SER A 52 -1.71 -18.23 1.78
CA SER A 52 -2.36 -19.11 0.81
C SER A 52 -2.96 -18.38 -0.39
N VAL A 53 -2.85 -17.05 -0.43
CA VAL A 53 -3.30 -16.21 -1.54
C VAL A 53 -2.20 -16.12 -2.58
N ALA A 54 -2.53 -16.47 -3.81
CA ALA A 54 -1.66 -16.23 -4.94
C ALA A 54 -2.50 -15.79 -6.13
N ILE A 55 -2.16 -14.62 -6.68
CA ILE A 55 -2.78 -14.13 -7.91
C ILE A 55 -1.75 -14.09 -9.02
N LYS A 56 -2.22 -14.18 -10.26
CA LYS A 56 -1.40 -14.02 -11.45
C LYS A 56 -2.17 -13.19 -12.48
N ILE A 57 -1.47 -12.28 -13.14
CA ILE A 57 -2.06 -11.51 -14.24
C ILE A 57 -1.85 -12.29 -15.52
N ARG A 58 -2.92 -12.52 -16.28
CA ARG A 58 -2.85 -13.24 -17.54
C ARG A 58 -2.36 -12.32 -18.64
N GLU A 59 -1.27 -12.71 -19.30
CA GLU A 59 -0.76 -12.00 -20.46
C GLU A 59 -1.59 -12.36 -21.70
N THR A 60 -2.16 -11.35 -22.35
CA THR A 60 -2.92 -11.49 -23.60
C THR A 60 -2.22 -10.66 -24.67
N ALA A 61 -1.84 -11.27 -25.79
CA ALA A 61 -1.27 -10.56 -26.94
C ALA A 61 -0.17 -9.52 -26.60
N ASN A 62 0.75 -9.87 -25.69
CA ASN A 62 1.88 -9.07 -25.20
C ASN A 62 1.56 -7.92 -24.23
N TYR A 63 0.34 -7.82 -23.71
CA TYR A 63 0.00 -6.93 -22.61
C TYR A 63 -0.57 -7.70 -21.43
N GLN A 64 -0.35 -7.18 -20.23
CA GLN A 64 -0.91 -7.71 -18.99
C GLN A 64 -2.20 -6.97 -18.61
N VAL A 65 -2.22 -5.67 -18.90
CA VAL A 65 -3.34 -4.78 -18.68
C VAL A 65 -3.56 -4.01 -19.97
N CYS A 66 -4.81 -3.81 -20.35
CA CYS A 66 -5.12 -2.90 -21.44
C CYS A 66 -6.07 -1.81 -20.97
N TYR A 67 -6.08 -0.68 -21.67
CA TYR A 67 -7.02 0.39 -21.43
C TYR A 67 -7.70 0.80 -22.74
N SER A 68 -8.92 1.32 -22.64
CA SER A 68 -9.63 1.92 -23.77
C SER A 68 -10.35 3.20 -23.32
N GLY A 69 -10.70 4.04 -24.29
CA GLY A 69 -11.28 5.36 -24.05
C GLY A 69 -10.22 6.47 -23.97
N SER A 70 -10.68 7.70 -23.77
CA SER A 70 -9.84 8.90 -23.68
C SER A 70 -10.38 9.88 -22.63
N GLY A 71 -9.48 10.64 -22.00
CA GLY A 71 -9.79 11.59 -20.93
C GLY A 71 -10.42 10.92 -19.70
N LYS A 72 -11.53 11.48 -19.22
CA LYS A 72 -12.27 11.07 -18.01
C LYS A 72 -13.01 9.74 -18.11
N ASN A 73 -13.32 9.28 -19.32
CA ASN A 73 -14.13 8.07 -19.55
C ASN A 73 -13.29 6.87 -19.96
N SER A 74 -12.02 6.84 -19.57
CA SER A 74 -11.19 5.68 -19.85
C SER A 74 -11.43 4.57 -18.83
N TYR A 75 -11.31 3.34 -19.30
CA TYR A 75 -11.46 2.15 -18.46
C TYR A 75 -10.26 1.23 -18.65
N ILE A 76 -9.87 0.59 -17.56
CA ILE A 76 -8.79 -0.38 -17.52
C ILE A 76 -9.39 -1.78 -17.46
N ASN A 77 -8.87 -2.67 -18.30
CA ASN A 77 -9.25 -4.07 -18.37
C ASN A 77 -8.05 -4.96 -18.09
N SER A 78 -8.28 -6.01 -17.31
CA SER A 78 -7.28 -7.01 -16.94
C SER A 78 -7.94 -8.33 -16.57
N ILE A 79 -7.26 -9.43 -16.85
CA ILE A 79 -7.68 -10.77 -16.44
C ILE A 79 -6.75 -11.24 -15.33
N ILE A 80 -7.34 -11.59 -14.19
CA ILE A 80 -6.62 -12.00 -12.99
C ILE A 80 -6.99 -13.43 -12.66
N ASP A 81 -5.99 -14.29 -12.59
CA ASP A 81 -6.12 -15.69 -12.19
C ASP A 81 -5.85 -15.80 -10.68
N ASN A 82 -6.80 -16.34 -9.91
CA ASN A 82 -6.55 -16.77 -8.55
C ASN A 82 -5.92 -18.17 -8.59
N VAL A 83 -4.61 -18.25 -8.43
CA VAL A 83 -3.83 -19.50 -8.38
C VAL A 83 -3.56 -19.96 -6.94
N GLY A 84 -4.15 -19.28 -5.96
CA GLY A 84 -4.08 -19.60 -4.55
C GLY A 84 -5.06 -20.70 -4.13
N ASN A 85 -4.98 -21.06 -2.86
CA ASN A 85 -5.80 -22.12 -2.28
C ASN A 85 -7.05 -21.61 -1.56
N ILE A 86 -7.18 -20.29 -1.43
CA ILE A 86 -8.32 -19.62 -0.80
C ILE A 86 -9.02 -18.66 -1.76
N ASP A 87 -10.28 -18.38 -1.46
CA ASP A 87 -11.09 -17.44 -2.22
C ASP A 87 -10.65 -16.01 -1.91
N ILE A 88 -10.69 -15.14 -2.91
CA ILE A 88 -10.38 -13.72 -2.80
C ILE A 88 -11.71 -12.99 -2.79
N ASP A 89 -12.02 -12.21 -1.75
CA ASP A 89 -13.31 -11.53 -1.58
C ASP A 89 -13.23 -10.01 -1.79
N GLY A 90 -12.05 -9.50 -2.14
CA GLY A 90 -11.91 -8.14 -2.59
C GLY A 90 -10.60 -7.90 -3.30
N MET A 91 -10.46 -6.70 -3.84
CA MET A 91 -9.27 -6.32 -4.57
C MET A 91 -9.05 -4.81 -4.50
N GLY A 92 -7.84 -4.43 -4.08
CA GLY A 92 -7.31 -3.10 -4.31
C GLY A 92 -6.62 -3.03 -5.66
N ILE A 93 -6.92 -2.02 -6.46
CA ILE A 93 -6.22 -1.74 -7.72
C ILE A 93 -5.51 -0.40 -7.55
N TRP A 94 -4.19 -0.43 -7.47
CA TRP A 94 -3.36 0.75 -7.38
C TRP A 94 -2.76 1.07 -8.75
N ILE A 95 -3.20 2.17 -9.34
CA ILE A 95 -2.77 2.64 -10.65
C ILE A 95 -1.78 3.79 -10.44
N VAL A 96 -0.60 3.67 -11.03
CA VAL A 96 0.42 4.72 -10.99
C VAL A 96 0.55 5.32 -12.38
N GLY A 97 0.13 6.59 -12.49
CA GLY A 97 0.30 7.39 -13.69
C GLY A 97 1.58 8.25 -13.64
N GLU A 98 1.80 9.02 -14.70
CA GLU A 98 2.90 9.98 -14.77
C GLU A 98 2.76 11.16 -13.80
N LYS A 99 1.53 11.66 -13.62
CA LYS A 99 1.24 12.88 -12.83
C LYS A 99 0.77 12.57 -11.42
N GLY A 100 0.30 11.36 -11.16
CA GLY A 100 -0.27 10.99 -9.87
C GLY A 100 -0.60 9.50 -9.76
N THR A 101 -1.25 9.14 -8.66
CA THR A 101 -1.65 7.76 -8.38
C THR A 101 -3.13 7.70 -8.00
N LYS A 102 -3.76 6.57 -8.30
CA LYS A 102 -5.16 6.32 -7.96
C LYS A 102 -5.27 4.94 -7.32
N LEU A 103 -5.87 4.88 -6.14
CA LEU A 103 -6.22 3.62 -5.49
C LEU A 103 -7.72 3.41 -5.62
N LEU A 104 -8.11 2.32 -6.24
CA LEU A 104 -9.49 1.87 -6.32
C LEU A 104 -9.64 0.67 -5.41
N ASP A 105 -10.60 0.74 -4.50
CA ASP A 105 -10.85 -0.30 -3.53
C ASP A 105 -12.20 -0.95 -3.78
N PHE A 106 -12.20 -2.25 -4.03
CA PHE A 106 -13.39 -3.03 -4.32
C PHE A 106 -13.52 -4.18 -3.32
N ASN A 107 -14.60 -4.14 -2.54
CA ASN A 107 -14.94 -5.22 -1.60
C ASN A 107 -15.99 -6.20 -2.16
N GLU A 108 -16.40 -6.02 -3.42
CA GLU A 108 -17.43 -6.83 -4.08
C GLU A 108 -16.87 -7.76 -5.16
N PHE A 109 -15.54 -7.88 -5.26
CA PHE A 109 -14.90 -8.80 -6.18
C PHE A 109 -14.62 -10.12 -5.46
N SER A 110 -15.43 -11.14 -5.74
CA SER A 110 -15.15 -12.50 -5.27
C SER A 110 -14.57 -13.34 -6.41
N ILE A 111 -13.36 -13.86 -6.23
CA ILE A 111 -12.67 -14.78 -7.14
C ILE A 111 -12.45 -16.09 -6.39
N LYS A 112 -13.19 -17.12 -6.79
CA LYS A 112 -13.02 -18.46 -6.21
C LYS A 112 -11.62 -18.98 -6.48
N LYS A 113 -11.10 -19.81 -5.58
CA LYS A 113 -9.83 -20.51 -5.76
C LYS A 113 -9.74 -21.21 -7.12
N ASN A 114 -8.59 -21.12 -7.77
CA ASN A 114 -8.33 -21.69 -9.10
C ASN A 114 -9.30 -21.21 -10.20
N THR A 115 -9.90 -20.02 -10.03
CA THR A 115 -10.72 -19.38 -11.06
C THR A 115 -10.14 -18.05 -11.49
N LEU A 116 -10.69 -17.48 -12.55
CA LEU A 116 -10.27 -16.21 -13.10
C LEU A 116 -11.39 -15.17 -12.98
N LEU A 117 -10.97 -13.91 -12.88
CA LEU A 117 -11.85 -12.76 -12.97
C LEU A 117 -11.46 -11.92 -14.19
N ASP A 118 -12.45 -11.63 -15.02
CA ASP A 118 -12.34 -10.74 -16.17
C ASP A 118 -12.90 -9.36 -15.79
N ILE A 119 -12.03 -8.35 -15.68
CA ILE A 119 -12.42 -6.98 -15.30
C ILE A 119 -12.82 -6.19 -16.55
N LYS A 120 -13.75 -6.74 -17.34
CA LYS A 120 -14.32 -6.08 -18.53
C LYS A 120 -15.51 -5.18 -18.20
N GLU A 121 -16.32 -5.57 -17.21
CA GLU A 121 -17.64 -4.95 -16.99
C GLU A 121 -17.70 -4.09 -15.72
N LYS A 122 -16.76 -4.26 -14.78
CA LYS A 122 -16.65 -3.40 -13.60
C LYS A 122 -15.66 -2.29 -13.88
N SER A 123 -16.22 -1.12 -14.20
CA SER A 123 -15.58 0.14 -14.60
C SER A 123 -14.43 0.58 -13.69
N VAL A 124 -13.22 0.09 -13.96
CA VAL A 124 -11.98 0.68 -13.40
C VAL A 124 -11.74 1.98 -14.15
N GLY A 125 -12.50 3.01 -13.76
CA GLY A 125 -12.45 4.32 -14.39
C GLY A 125 -11.11 5.01 -14.11
N TYR A 126 -10.46 5.48 -15.17
CA TYR A 126 -9.20 6.20 -15.09
C TYR A 126 -9.32 7.55 -15.81
N ASP A 127 -8.68 8.57 -15.25
CA ASP A 127 -8.67 9.93 -15.82
C ASP A 127 -7.24 10.23 -16.31
N PHE A 128 -7.05 10.16 -17.63
CA PHE A 128 -5.75 10.45 -18.24
C PHE A 128 -5.37 11.94 -18.14
N ASP A 129 -6.33 12.84 -17.99
CA ASP A 129 -6.06 14.27 -17.89
C ASP A 129 -5.43 14.58 -16.51
N GLU A 130 -6.00 13.98 -15.45
CA GLU A 130 -5.55 14.12 -14.07
C GLU A 130 -4.26 13.33 -13.79
N TYR A 131 -4.22 12.04 -14.13
CA TYR A 131 -3.15 11.14 -13.71
C TYR A 131 -2.06 10.92 -14.76
N GLY A 132 -2.28 11.32 -16.02
CA GLY A 132 -1.33 11.14 -17.12
C GLY A 132 -1.32 9.71 -17.69
N SER A 133 -0.27 9.33 -18.42
CA SER A 133 -0.15 7.97 -18.96
C SER A 133 0.10 6.95 -17.85
N ILE A 134 -0.43 5.73 -17.99
CA ILE A 134 -0.29 4.67 -16.98
C ILE A 134 1.13 4.09 -17.07
N LYS A 135 1.87 4.13 -15.96
CA LYS A 135 3.21 3.52 -15.85
C LYS A 135 3.15 2.06 -15.42
N HIS A 136 2.34 1.78 -14.41
CA HIS A 136 2.11 0.41 -13.93
C HIS A 136 0.80 0.34 -13.14
N VAL A 137 0.25 -0.86 -13.06
CA VAL A 137 -0.94 -1.18 -12.27
C VAL A 137 -0.60 -2.31 -11.30
N GLN A 138 -0.91 -2.15 -10.03
CA GLN A 138 -0.70 -3.16 -9.01
C GLN A 138 -2.03 -3.63 -8.46
N PHE A 139 -2.21 -4.95 -8.44
CA PHE A 139 -3.39 -5.60 -7.91
C PHE A 139 -3.06 -6.19 -6.54
N ILE A 140 -3.84 -5.83 -5.53
CA ILE A 140 -3.66 -6.20 -4.13
C ILE A 140 -4.87 -7.04 -3.73
N PRO A 141 -4.71 -8.36 -3.54
CA PRO A 141 -5.84 -9.21 -3.18
C PRO A 141 -6.28 -8.96 -1.73
N LYS A 142 -7.56 -9.17 -1.48
CA LYS A 142 -8.17 -9.14 -0.16
C LYS A 142 -8.96 -10.41 0.09
N VAL A 143 -8.92 -10.90 1.32
CA VAL A 143 -9.61 -12.13 1.72
C VAL A 143 -10.53 -11.84 2.89
N LYS A 144 -11.66 -12.52 2.94
CA LYS A 144 -12.59 -12.41 4.06
C LYS A 144 -12.25 -13.48 5.10
N ILE A 145 -11.97 -13.04 6.32
CA ILE A 145 -11.68 -13.89 7.47
C ILE A 145 -12.75 -13.59 8.51
N GLU A 146 -13.59 -14.58 8.75
CA GLU A 146 -14.81 -14.45 9.58
C GLU A 146 -15.68 -13.29 9.07
N ASP A 147 -15.68 -12.16 9.77
CA ASP A 147 -16.43 -10.93 9.43
C ASP A 147 -15.53 -9.75 9.05
N SER A 148 -14.22 -9.97 8.93
CA SER A 148 -13.24 -8.93 8.59
C SER A 148 -12.61 -9.17 7.21
N ILE A 149 -12.33 -8.09 6.48
CA ILE A 149 -11.60 -8.15 5.22
C ILE A 149 -10.13 -7.84 5.52
N GLU A 150 -9.25 -8.80 5.29
CA GLU A 150 -7.80 -8.64 5.42
C GLU A 150 -7.18 -8.35 4.04
N ILE A 151 -6.25 -7.39 4.01
CA ILE A 151 -5.55 -6.96 2.79
C ILE A 151 -4.21 -7.67 2.73
N CYS A 152 -3.90 -8.29 1.59
CA CYS A 152 -2.70 -9.10 1.41
C CYS A 152 -1.67 -8.42 0.48
N PRO A 153 -0.97 -7.34 0.91
CA PRO A 153 -0.05 -6.58 0.06
C PRO A 153 1.15 -7.40 -0.42
N LYS A 154 1.59 -8.39 0.36
CA LYS A 154 2.73 -9.27 0.02
C LYS A 154 2.49 -10.11 -1.24
N ASN A 155 1.23 -10.45 -1.53
CA ASN A 155 0.85 -11.25 -2.69
C ASN A 155 0.34 -10.40 -3.85
N SER A 156 0.64 -9.11 -3.83
CA SER A 156 0.26 -8.21 -4.90
C SER A 156 1.05 -8.50 -6.18
N VAL A 157 0.41 -8.30 -7.33
CA VAL A 157 1.06 -8.47 -8.64
C VAL A 157 1.03 -7.15 -9.38
N LYS A 158 2.18 -6.81 -9.95
CA LYS A 158 2.40 -5.60 -10.72
C LYS A 158 2.36 -5.93 -12.22
N ALA A 159 1.58 -5.16 -12.96
CA ALA A 159 1.56 -5.13 -14.40
C ALA A 159 2.35 -3.93 -14.90
N ASP A 160 3.41 -4.20 -15.67
CA ASP A 160 4.25 -3.19 -16.32
C ASP A 160 3.99 -3.13 -17.83
N LYS A 161 3.42 -4.20 -18.42
CA LYS A 161 3.06 -4.23 -19.83
C LYS A 161 1.62 -3.73 -20.02
N ILE A 162 1.49 -2.45 -20.34
CA ILE A 162 0.21 -1.79 -20.55
C ILE A 162 0.06 -1.42 -22.02
N ALA A 163 -1.06 -1.79 -22.64
CA ALA A 163 -1.37 -1.47 -24.03
C ALA A 163 -2.79 -0.92 -24.19
N ILE A 164 -3.12 -0.51 -25.41
CA ILE A 164 -4.49 -0.12 -25.79
C ILE A 164 -5.27 -1.41 -26.09
N CYS A 165 -6.47 -1.56 -25.54
CA CYS A 165 -7.49 -2.45 -26.12
C CYS A 165 -8.19 -1.67 -27.26
#